data_AF-A0A7X3I783-F1
#
_entry.id   AF-A0A7X3I783-F1
#
_cell.length_a   1.000
_cell.length_b   1.000
_cell.length_c   1.000
_cell.angle_alpha   90.00
_cell.angle_beta   90.00
_cell.angle_gamma   90.00
#
_symmetry.space_group_name_H-M   'P 1'
#
loop_
_entity.id
_entity.type
_entity.pdbx_description
1 polymer ?
#
loop_
_entity_poly.entity_id
_entity_poly.type
_entity_poly.pdbx_seq_one_letter_code
_entity_poly.pdbx_strand_id
1 'polypeptide(L)'
;MSEAARETGGELGTADIQTLLELLPHRYPFLMVDRIVEIDRDESCVGIKNVTANEPQFMGHFPGLPVFPGVLLIEGMAQTAGAICCRHIRTDELRTKQVFFMTIDKCKFRKPVTPGDQVRFHMKKINHRRTMWWFRGEARVDGTLVAEAEIGAMLVTE
;
A
#
# COMPACT_ATOMS: atom_id res chain seq x y z
N MET A 1 20.69 15.30 -31.30
CA MET A 1 20.69 15.76 -29.90
C MET A 1 19.44 16.58 -29.70
N SER A 2 18.55 16.14 -28.80
CA SER A 2 17.38 16.88 -28.35
C SER A 2 17.17 16.42 -26.91
N GLU A 3 17.63 17.24 -25.97
CA GLU A 3 17.44 17.06 -24.53
C GLU A 3 15.95 16.95 -24.22
N ALA A 4 15.51 15.73 -23.85
CA ALA A 4 14.27 15.57 -23.13
C ALA A 4 14.49 16.10 -21.72
N ALA A 5 13.85 17.22 -21.42
CA ALA A 5 13.88 17.89 -20.14
C ALA A 5 13.60 16.89 -19.01
N ARG A 6 14.57 16.74 -18.11
CA ARG A 6 14.33 16.24 -16.76
C ARG A 6 13.44 17.26 -16.06
N GLU A 7 12.15 16.98 -15.95
CA GLU A 7 11.28 17.69 -15.01
C GLU A 7 11.70 17.29 -13.58
N THR A 8 12.56 18.10 -12.99
CA THR A 8 12.89 18.04 -11.56
C THR A 8 12.06 19.07 -10.80
N GLY A 9 11.22 18.63 -9.86
CA GLY A 9 10.74 19.48 -8.76
C GLY A 9 9.23 19.63 -8.56
N GLY A 10 8.39 18.67 -8.93
CA GLY A 10 6.98 18.66 -8.50
C GLY A 10 6.83 18.21 -7.04
N GLU A 11 5.98 18.87 -6.26
CA GLU A 11 5.61 18.41 -4.92
C GLU A 11 4.93 17.03 -5.01
N LEU A 12 5.44 16.05 -4.27
CA LEU A 12 4.88 14.70 -4.27
C LEU A 12 3.47 14.71 -3.68
N GLY A 13 2.58 13.90 -4.25
CA GLY A 13 1.19 13.86 -3.81
C GLY A 13 0.99 13.19 -2.44
N THR A 14 -0.16 13.46 -1.84
CA THR A 14 -0.63 12.80 -0.60
C THR A 14 -2.09 12.36 -0.75
N ALA A 15 -2.50 11.34 -0.01
CA ALA A 15 -3.88 10.92 0.16
C ALA A 15 -4.18 10.70 1.64
N ASP A 16 -5.12 11.45 2.19
CA ASP A 16 -5.61 11.28 3.55
C ASP A 16 -6.72 10.21 3.62
N ILE A 17 -7.28 9.98 4.81
CA ILE A 17 -8.30 8.95 5.01
C ILE A 17 -9.56 9.18 4.16
N GLN A 18 -9.98 10.43 3.95
CA GLN A 18 -11.17 10.73 3.13
C GLN A 18 -10.90 10.35 1.68
N THR A 19 -9.73 10.74 1.16
CA THR A 19 -9.27 10.38 -0.18
C THR A 19 -9.17 8.85 -0.33
N LEU A 20 -8.62 8.15 0.67
CA LEU A 20 -8.50 6.70 0.65
C LEU A 20 -9.86 6.00 0.62
N LEU A 21 -10.87 6.52 1.33
CA LEU A 21 -12.23 5.98 1.33
C LEU A 21 -12.94 6.14 -0.02
N GLU A 22 -12.57 7.15 -0.82
CA GLU A 22 -13.01 7.29 -2.21
C GLU A 22 -12.29 6.34 -3.16
N LEU A 23 -10.98 6.13 -2.96
CA LEU A 23 -10.14 5.34 -3.86
C LEU A 23 -10.26 3.83 -3.64
N LEU A 24 -10.50 3.40 -2.40
CA LEU A 24 -10.51 2.01 -1.99
C LEU A 24 -11.90 1.57 -1.52
N PRO A 25 -12.34 0.35 -1.89
CA PRO A 25 -13.60 -0.20 -1.40
C PRO A 25 -13.50 -0.75 0.04
N HIS A 26 -12.28 -0.95 0.56
CA HIS A 26 -12.04 -1.52 1.88
C HIS A 26 -12.64 -0.65 3.01
N ARG A 27 -13.23 -1.30 4.00
CA ARG A 27 -13.81 -0.67 5.20
C ARG A 27 -13.39 -1.44 6.44
N TYR A 28 -13.69 -0.91 7.62
CA TYR A 28 -13.45 -1.61 8.88
C TYR A 28 -14.06 -3.03 8.86
N PRO A 29 -13.34 -4.06 9.36
CA PRO A 29 -12.02 -4.03 9.99
C PRO A 29 -10.84 -4.30 9.03
N PHE A 30 -10.99 -4.03 7.73
CA PHE A 30 -10.05 -4.47 6.69
C PHE A 30 -9.41 -3.35 5.85
N LEU A 31 -9.59 -2.07 6.21
CA LEU A 31 -8.79 -0.98 5.65
C LEU A 31 -7.48 -0.87 6.45
N MET A 32 -6.35 -1.18 5.83
CA MET A 32 -5.03 -1.36 6.44
C MET A 32 -4.05 -0.21 6.16
N VAL A 33 -4.55 0.93 5.67
CA VAL A 33 -3.76 2.13 5.35
C VAL A 33 -4.51 3.37 5.84
N ASP A 34 -3.84 4.20 6.64
CA ASP A 34 -4.42 5.40 7.24
C ASP A 34 -4.17 6.65 6.39
N ARG A 35 -3.04 6.68 5.67
CA ARG A 35 -2.58 7.79 4.82
C ARG A 35 -1.57 7.28 3.80
N ILE A 36 -1.47 7.92 2.64
CA ILE A 36 -0.37 7.75 1.69
C ILE A 36 0.33 9.10 1.50
N VAL A 37 1.66 9.06 1.51
CA VAL A 37 2.54 10.22 1.25
C VAL A 37 3.54 9.89 0.15
N GLU A 38 4.29 10.89 -0.30
CA GLU A 38 5.37 10.72 -1.27
C GLU A 38 4.88 10.06 -2.59
N ILE A 39 3.65 10.38 -3.03
CA ILE A 39 3.06 9.78 -4.22
C ILE A 39 3.70 10.40 -5.47
N ASP A 40 4.52 9.61 -6.16
CA ASP A 40 5.03 9.91 -7.50
C ASP A 40 4.19 9.17 -8.53
N ARG A 41 3.11 9.83 -8.98
CA ARG A 41 2.11 9.29 -9.92
C ARG A 41 1.70 7.86 -9.53
N ASP A 42 2.08 6.88 -10.34
CA ASP A 42 1.87 5.46 -10.19
C ASP A 42 3.19 4.68 -10.09
N GLU A 43 4.32 5.38 -10.03
CA GLU A 43 5.67 4.81 -9.95
C GLU A 43 6.04 4.42 -8.52
N SER A 44 5.74 5.28 -7.54
CA SER A 44 6.03 4.98 -6.14
C SER A 44 5.17 5.77 -5.15
N CYS A 45 5.08 5.27 -3.92
CA CYS A 45 4.47 5.96 -2.79
C CYS A 45 4.86 5.33 -1.45
N VAL A 46 4.50 5.99 -0.35
CA VAL A 46 4.65 5.45 1.01
C VAL A 46 3.30 5.45 1.72
N GLY A 47 2.75 4.26 1.96
CA GLY A 47 1.58 4.06 2.81
C GLY A 47 1.96 4.14 4.28
N ILE A 48 1.05 4.62 5.13
CA ILE A 48 1.23 4.73 6.57
C ILE A 48 0.12 3.93 7.25
N LYS A 49 0.51 3.05 8.17
CA LYS A 49 -0.39 2.34 9.09
C LYS A 49 0.10 2.51 10.51
N ASN A 50 -0.70 3.16 11.35
CA ASN A 50 -0.47 3.23 12.79
C ASN A 50 -1.02 1.98 13.43
N VAL A 51 -0.20 1.28 14.21
CA VAL A 51 -0.58 0.04 14.88
C VAL A 51 -0.96 0.36 16.32
N THR A 52 -2.19 0.06 16.71
CA THR A 52 -2.71 0.33 18.06
C THR A 52 -3.24 -0.93 18.71
N ALA A 53 -3.09 -1.04 20.03
CA ALA A 53 -3.62 -2.18 20.80
C ALA A 53 -5.15 -2.29 20.69
N ASN A 54 -5.83 -1.20 20.29
CA ASN A 54 -7.27 -1.13 20.12
C ASN A 54 -7.77 -1.62 18.75
N GLU A 55 -7.05 -2.55 18.11
CA GLU A 55 -7.47 -3.16 16.84
C GLU A 55 -7.96 -4.61 17.04
N PRO A 56 -9.00 -5.05 16.30
CA PRO A 56 -9.68 -6.30 16.57
C PRO A 56 -8.79 -7.54 16.45
N GLN A 57 -7.78 -7.53 15.57
CA GLN A 57 -6.87 -8.66 15.40
C GLN A 57 -6.05 -8.97 16.67
N PHE A 58 -5.79 -7.99 17.53
CA PHE A 58 -5.03 -8.21 18.77
C PHE A 58 -5.81 -8.96 19.84
N MET A 59 -7.13 -9.09 19.71
CA MET A 59 -7.92 -9.98 20.58
C MET A 59 -7.51 -11.46 20.41
N GLY A 60 -7.03 -11.83 19.22
CA GLY A 60 -6.69 -13.21 18.87
C GLY A 60 -5.22 -13.44 18.52
N HIS A 61 -4.43 -12.39 18.28
CA HIS A 61 -3.06 -12.53 17.76
C HIS A 61 -2.03 -11.71 18.55
N PHE A 62 -1.63 -12.13 19.75
CA PHE A 62 -2.13 -13.26 20.54
C PHE A 62 -2.53 -12.76 21.94
N PRO A 63 -3.41 -13.46 22.68
CA PRO A 63 -3.69 -13.12 24.06
C PRO A 63 -2.41 -13.03 24.91
N GLY A 64 -2.15 -11.87 25.51
CA GLY A 64 -0.95 -11.59 26.32
C GLY A 64 0.32 -11.26 25.53
N LEU A 65 0.30 -11.35 24.19
CA LEU A 65 1.41 -11.01 23.31
C LEU A 65 0.88 -10.43 21.99
N PRO A 66 0.52 -9.14 21.94
CA PRO A 66 -0.05 -8.52 20.74
C PRO A 66 1.01 -8.39 19.65
N VAL A 67 0.80 -9.08 18.53
CA VAL A 67 1.68 -9.05 17.35
C VAL A 67 0.83 -8.76 16.12
N PHE A 68 1.17 -7.75 15.33
CA PHE A 68 0.43 -7.44 14.13
C PHE A 68 0.62 -8.59 13.12
N PRO A 69 -0.45 -9.22 12.61
CA PRO A 69 -0.33 -10.35 11.71
C PRO A 69 0.47 -9.98 10.45
N GLY A 70 1.51 -10.74 10.12
CA GLY A 70 2.37 -10.46 8.97
C GLY A 70 1.59 -10.37 7.64
N VAL A 71 0.56 -11.19 7.48
CA VAL A 71 -0.32 -11.15 6.31
C VAL A 71 -1.06 -9.81 6.15
N LEU A 72 -1.36 -9.11 7.24
CA LEU A 72 -1.98 -7.78 7.18
C LEU A 72 -0.96 -6.69 6.79
N LEU A 73 0.35 -6.92 6.97
CA LEU A 73 1.38 -6.04 6.38
C LEU A 73 1.37 -6.16 4.86
N ILE A 74 1.19 -7.37 4.31
CA ILE A 74 1.11 -7.59 2.87
C ILE A 74 -0.19 -6.99 2.31
N GLU A 75 -1.29 -7.14 3.03
CA GLU A 75 -2.55 -6.46 2.70
C GLU A 75 -2.37 -4.94 2.65
N GLY A 76 -1.74 -4.34 3.68
CA GLY A 76 -1.45 -2.89 3.70
C GLY A 76 -0.59 -2.42 2.54
N MET A 77 0.43 -3.20 2.14
CA MET A 77 1.25 -2.91 0.95
C MET A 77 0.40 -2.86 -0.32
N ALA A 78 -0.52 -3.80 -0.51
CA ALA A 78 -1.33 -3.82 -1.72
C ALA A 78 -2.45 -2.81 -1.74
N GLN A 79 -3.07 -2.50 -0.60
CA GLN A 79 -4.01 -1.39 -0.52
C GLN A 79 -3.32 -0.08 -0.85
N THR A 80 -2.08 0.10 -0.39
CA THR A 80 -1.23 1.24 -0.74
C THR A 80 -1.01 1.32 -2.26
N ALA A 81 -0.57 0.22 -2.89
CA ALA A 81 -0.36 0.16 -4.33
C ALA A 81 -1.66 0.34 -5.14
N GLY A 82 -2.74 -0.31 -4.71
CA GLY A 82 -4.06 -0.23 -5.34
C GLY A 82 -4.62 1.18 -5.32
N ALA A 83 -4.47 1.90 -4.20
CA ALA A 83 -4.92 3.28 -4.08
C ALA A 83 -4.23 4.21 -5.10
N ILE A 84 -2.92 4.09 -5.29
CA ILE A 84 -2.22 4.92 -6.29
C ILE A 84 -2.56 4.52 -7.72
N CYS A 85 -2.80 3.24 -7.99
CA CYS A 85 -3.30 2.78 -9.29
C CYS A 85 -4.68 3.39 -9.58
N CYS A 86 -5.63 3.30 -8.64
CA CYS A 86 -6.95 3.92 -8.76
C CYS A 86 -6.84 5.43 -8.97
N ARG A 87 -5.97 6.11 -8.21
CA ARG A 87 -5.74 7.56 -8.33
C ARG A 87 -5.17 7.93 -9.70
N HIS A 88 -4.25 7.15 -10.24
CA HIS A 88 -3.65 7.39 -11.56
C HIS A 88 -4.65 7.14 -12.70
N ILE A 89 -5.52 6.14 -12.55
CA ILE A 89 -6.49 5.73 -13.58
C ILE A 89 -7.76 6.59 -13.54
N ARG A 90 -8.00 7.39 -12.50
CA ARG A 90 -9.14 8.33 -12.42
C ARG A 90 -9.10 9.34 -13.58
N THR A 91 -9.65 8.94 -14.72
CA THR A 91 -10.28 9.78 -15.73
C THR A 91 -11.79 9.71 -15.51
N ASP A 92 -12.53 10.73 -15.95
CA ASP A 92 -13.98 10.85 -15.70
C ASP A 92 -14.84 9.67 -16.22
N GLU A 93 -14.25 8.77 -17.02
CA GLU A 93 -14.94 7.67 -17.71
C GLU A 93 -14.70 6.28 -17.10
N LEU A 94 -13.69 6.09 -16.24
CA LEU A 94 -13.32 4.77 -15.69
C LEU A 94 -13.32 4.77 -14.17
N ARG A 95 -14.43 4.34 -13.57
CA ARG A 95 -14.45 3.97 -12.14
C ARG A 95 -13.89 2.56 -12.00
N THR A 96 -12.68 2.44 -11.46
CA THR A 96 -12.14 1.14 -11.03
C THR A 96 -13.12 0.49 -10.05
N LYS A 97 -13.63 -0.70 -10.38
CA LYS A 97 -14.58 -1.41 -9.51
C LYS A 97 -13.87 -2.04 -8.33
N GLN A 98 -12.87 -2.86 -8.62
CA GLN A 98 -12.18 -3.71 -7.65
C GLN A 98 -10.73 -3.92 -8.08
N VAL A 99 -9.84 -4.03 -7.09
CA VAL A 99 -8.46 -4.46 -7.26
C VAL A 99 -8.36 -5.85 -6.66
N PHE A 100 -7.95 -6.84 -7.44
CA PHE A 100 -7.74 -8.20 -6.97
C PHE A 100 -6.25 -8.51 -6.90
N PHE A 101 -5.83 -9.06 -5.76
CA PHE A 101 -4.52 -9.69 -5.63
C PHE A 101 -4.42 -10.93 -6.52
N MET A 102 -3.32 -11.04 -7.26
CA MET A 102 -3.06 -12.16 -8.16
C MET A 102 -1.81 -12.95 -7.76
N THR A 103 -0.74 -12.25 -7.35
CA THR A 103 0.51 -12.91 -6.93
C THR A 103 1.13 -12.23 -5.72
N ILE A 104 1.79 -13.04 -4.89
CA ILE A 104 2.66 -12.58 -3.79
C ILE A 104 3.93 -13.42 -3.89
N ASP A 105 5.02 -12.76 -4.25
CA ASP A 105 6.31 -13.38 -4.49
C ASP A 105 7.37 -12.82 -3.55
N LYS A 106 8.39 -13.62 -3.26
CA LYS A 106 9.56 -13.22 -2.43
C LYS A 106 9.19 -12.61 -1.07
N CYS A 107 8.04 -12.99 -0.52
CA CYS A 107 7.57 -12.49 0.77
C CYS A 107 8.50 -12.93 1.91
N LYS A 108 8.91 -11.99 2.76
CA LYS A 108 9.73 -12.27 3.95
C LYS A 108 9.26 -11.41 5.12
N PHE A 109 9.08 -12.05 6.28
CA PHE A 109 8.86 -11.39 7.56
C PHE A 109 10.16 -11.44 8.37
N ARG A 110 10.63 -10.28 8.83
CA ARG A 110 11.96 -10.12 9.43
C ARG A 110 11.89 -9.82 10.92
N LYS A 111 10.92 -8.99 11.33
CA LYS A 111 10.70 -8.61 12.73
C LYS A 111 9.19 -8.49 13.00
N PRO A 112 8.73 -8.80 14.22
CA PRO A 112 7.35 -8.55 14.61
C PRO A 112 7.08 -7.04 14.61
N VAL A 113 5.84 -6.69 14.29
CA VAL A 113 5.28 -5.35 14.47
C VAL A 113 4.30 -5.43 15.64
N THR A 114 4.28 -4.42 16.49
CA THR A 114 3.54 -4.41 17.76
C THR A 114 2.78 -3.08 17.96
N PRO A 115 1.79 -3.02 18.87
CA PRO A 115 1.14 -1.77 19.23
C PRO A 115 2.12 -0.65 19.57
N GLY A 116 1.90 0.53 19.00
CA GLY A 116 2.78 1.70 19.11
C GLY A 116 3.63 1.94 17.84
N ASP A 117 3.85 0.91 17.02
CA ASP A 117 4.61 1.06 15.79
C ASP A 117 3.84 1.86 14.73
N GLN A 118 4.57 2.69 13.98
CA GLN A 118 4.10 3.23 12.71
C GLN A 118 4.78 2.49 11.57
N VAL A 119 4.01 1.69 10.85
CA VAL A 119 4.49 0.98 9.67
C VAL A 119 4.40 1.91 8.46
N ARG A 120 5.51 2.02 7.74
CA ARG A 120 5.63 2.69 6.44
C ARG A 120 5.77 1.66 5.34
N PHE A 121 4.80 1.58 4.43
CA PHE A 121 4.79 0.70 3.27
C PHE A 121 5.40 1.43 2.07
N HIS A 122 6.70 1.26 1.84
CA HIS A 122 7.38 1.81 0.69
C HIS A 122 7.07 0.95 -0.53
N MET A 123 6.31 1.49 -1.48
CA MET A 123 5.89 0.79 -2.67
C MET A 123 6.59 1.38 -3.90
N LYS A 124 7.15 0.51 -4.73
CA LYS A 124 7.77 0.89 -6.01
C LYS A 124 7.27 -0.03 -7.12
N LYS A 125 6.77 0.56 -8.20
CA LYS A 125 6.32 -0.19 -9.38
C LYS A 125 7.49 -0.96 -9.99
N ILE A 126 7.25 -2.23 -10.28
CA ILE A 126 8.15 -3.10 -11.03
C ILE A 126 7.77 -3.10 -12.50
N ASN A 127 6.48 -3.25 -12.78
CA ASN A 127 5.96 -3.40 -14.14
C ASN A 127 4.46 -3.11 -14.20
N HIS A 128 3.97 -2.76 -15.38
CA HIS A 128 2.55 -2.61 -15.70
C HIS A 128 2.29 -3.19 -17.08
N ARG A 129 1.26 -4.05 -17.18
CA ARG A 129 0.80 -4.63 -18.46
C ARG A 129 -0.72 -4.72 -18.47
N ARG A 130 -1.37 -3.97 -19.35
CA ARG A 130 -2.84 -3.93 -19.48
C ARG A 130 -3.50 -3.59 -18.14
N THR A 131 -4.23 -4.54 -17.54
CA THR A 131 -4.91 -4.39 -16.25
C THR A 131 -4.06 -4.87 -15.07
N MET A 132 -2.86 -5.40 -15.32
CA MET A 132 -2.00 -6.00 -14.31
C MET A 132 -0.86 -5.08 -13.91
N TRP A 133 -0.64 -4.98 -12.61
CA TRP A 133 0.39 -4.14 -12.00
C TRP A 133 1.20 -4.96 -11.02
N TRP A 134 2.51 -4.73 -11.01
CA TRP A 134 3.43 -5.36 -10.07
C TRP A 134 4.20 -4.29 -9.30
N PHE A 135 4.28 -4.47 -7.98
CA PHE A 135 5.00 -3.58 -7.08
C PHE A 135 5.94 -4.37 -6.19
N ARG A 136 7.10 -3.80 -5.89
CA ARG A 136 7.92 -4.20 -4.76
C ARG A 136 7.50 -3.38 -3.55
N GLY A 137 7.16 -4.05 -2.46
CA GLY A 137 6.80 -3.45 -1.19
C GLY A 137 7.84 -3.73 -0.10
N GLU A 138 8.15 -2.72 0.69
CA GLU A 138 8.97 -2.80 1.89
C GLU A 138 8.23 -2.14 3.06
N ALA A 139 7.88 -2.91 4.08
CA ALA A 139 7.32 -2.40 5.33
C ALA A 139 8.47 -2.06 6.27
N ARG A 140 8.47 -0.82 6.78
CA ARG A 140 9.50 -0.32 7.69
C ARG A 140 8.88 0.28 8.95
N VAL A 141 9.53 0.06 10.08
CA VAL A 141 9.25 0.74 11.37
C VAL A 141 10.55 1.40 11.80
N ASP A 142 10.52 2.71 12.05
CA ASP A 142 11.71 3.52 12.38
C ASP A 142 12.91 3.25 11.44
N GLY A 143 12.63 3.19 10.14
CA GLY A 143 13.62 2.90 9.09
C GLY A 143 14.06 1.44 8.99
N THR A 144 13.75 0.59 9.95
CA THR A 144 14.09 -0.85 9.97
C THR A 144 13.12 -1.65 9.12
N LEU A 145 13.63 -2.48 8.20
CA LEU A 145 12.82 -3.39 7.38
C LEU A 145 12.21 -4.52 8.24
N VAL A 146 10.88 -4.57 8.32
CA VAL A 146 10.13 -5.57 9.09
C VAL A 146 9.46 -6.62 8.20
N ALA A 147 9.07 -6.26 6.97
CA ALA A 147 8.59 -7.20 5.96
C ALA A 147 8.85 -6.68 4.54
N GLU A 148 8.90 -7.56 3.56
CA GLU A 148 8.99 -7.22 2.13
C GLU A 148 8.25 -8.24 1.27
N ALA A 149 7.76 -7.83 0.09
CA ALA A 149 7.16 -8.72 -0.91
C ALA A 149 7.15 -8.06 -2.30
N GLU A 150 7.02 -8.89 -3.35
CA GLU A 150 6.60 -8.45 -4.68
C GLU A 150 5.12 -8.83 -4.86
N ILE A 151 4.29 -7.86 -5.20
CA ILE A 151 2.82 -7.99 -5.23
C ILE A 151 2.34 -7.73 -6.65
N GLY A 152 1.60 -8.69 -7.21
CA GLY A 152 0.87 -8.56 -8.46
C GLY A 152 -0.62 -8.35 -8.20
N ALA A 153 -1.22 -7.34 -8.83
CA ALA A 153 -2.64 -7.04 -8.73
C ALA A 153 -3.29 -6.80 -10.10
N MET A 154 -4.55 -7.18 -10.22
CA MET A 154 -5.40 -6.93 -11.38
C MET A 154 -6.43 -5.85 -11.04
N LEU A 155 -6.49 -4.81 -11.86
CA LEU A 155 -7.58 -3.85 -11.86
C LEU A 155 -8.72 -4.39 -12.73
N VAL A 156 -9.92 -4.47 -12.15
CA VAL A 156 -11.13 -4.83 -12.89
C VAL A 156 -11.90 -3.55 -13.18
N THR A 157 -11.98 -3.21 -14.46
CA THR A 157 -12.83 -2.15 -15.01
C THR A 157 -14.18 -2.74 -15.41
N GLU A 158 -15.21 -1.90 -15.46
CA GLU A 158 -16.45 -2.26 -16.20
C GLU A 158 -16.19 -2.37 -17.70
#